data_AF-A0AAD4FJF4-F1
#
_entry.id   AF-A0AAD4FJF4-F1
#
_cell.length_a   1.000
_cell.length_b   1.000
_cell.length_c   1.000
_cell.angle_alpha   90.00
_cell.angle_beta   90.00
_cell.angle_gamma   90.00
#
_symmetry.space_group_name_H-M   'P 1'
#
loop_
_entity.id
_entity.type
_entity.pdbx_description
1 polymer ?
#
loop_
_entity_poly.entity_id
_entity_poly.type
_entity_poly.pdbx_seq_one_letter_code
_entity_poly.pdbx_strand_id
1 'polypeptide(L)'
;MLDLFLLTEAQLDALATYYSQAHTNELTHQYPQTMNWKQAFLDASDTLPENCKLAELERLKIKMRMFARFIGMRGADTPRWEYDRQIEILRNKIQRSILEEERALRKFYRGPANRP
;
A
#
# COMPACT_ATOMS: atom_id res chain seq x y z
N MET A 1 -17.76 20.76 8.58
CA MET A 1 -17.44 19.50 7.88
C MET A 1 -17.02 19.82 6.45
N LEU A 2 -15.89 20.53 6.27
CA LEU A 2 -15.36 20.97 4.97
C LEU A 2 -13.82 20.78 4.85
N ASP A 3 -13.13 20.39 5.92
CA ASP A 3 -11.67 20.42 5.97
C ASP A 3 -10.99 19.10 5.57
N LEU A 4 -11.75 18.06 5.22
CA LEU A 4 -11.17 16.77 4.79
C LEU A 4 -10.25 16.96 3.57
N PHE A 5 -10.62 17.87 2.67
CA PHE A 5 -9.87 18.16 1.46
C PHE A 5 -8.60 18.99 1.69
N LEU A 6 -8.38 19.45 2.92
CA LEU A 6 -7.20 20.21 3.32
C LEU A 6 -6.18 19.32 4.06
N LEU A 7 -6.50 18.05 4.32
CA LEU A 7 -5.60 17.15 5.04
C LEU A 7 -4.42 16.72 4.17
N THR A 8 -3.23 16.78 4.76
CA THR A 8 -2.02 16.23 4.15
C THR A 8 -1.95 14.72 4.32
N GLU A 9 -1.11 14.06 3.53
CA GLU A 9 -0.88 12.63 3.66
C GLU A 9 -0.39 12.24 5.07
N ALA A 10 0.50 13.03 5.67
CA ALA A 10 1.02 12.76 7.01
C ALA A 10 -0.08 12.86 8.10
N GLN A 11 -0.99 13.82 7.97
CA GLN A 11 -2.13 13.95 8.88
C GLN A 11 -3.09 12.77 8.75
N LEU A 12 -3.35 12.37 7.51
CA LEU A 12 -4.09 11.16 7.20
C LEU A 12 -3.42 9.94 7.86
N ASP A 13 -2.10 9.78 7.74
CA ASP A 13 -1.37 8.62 8.28
C ASP A 13 -1.43 8.56 9.81
N ALA A 14 -1.35 9.72 10.47
CA ALA A 14 -1.55 9.82 11.91
C ALA A 14 -2.95 9.35 12.33
N LEU A 15 -4.00 9.75 11.60
CA LEU A 15 -5.37 9.31 11.87
C LEU A 15 -5.54 7.81 11.64
N ALA A 16 -5.00 7.27 10.55
CA ALA A 16 -5.05 5.84 10.30
C ALA A 16 -4.32 5.05 11.37
N THR A 17 -3.17 5.54 11.84
CA THR A 17 -2.43 4.90 12.94
C THR A 17 -3.28 4.85 14.20
N TYR A 18 -3.95 5.95 14.54
CA TYR A 18 -4.86 6.04 15.69
C TYR A 18 -6.06 5.07 15.56
N TYR A 19 -6.71 5.02 14.40
CA TYR A 19 -7.88 4.17 14.14
C TYR A 19 -7.55 2.74 13.67
N SER A 20 -6.28 2.40 13.48
CA SER A 20 -5.83 1.06 13.07
C SER A 20 -5.96 0.02 14.18
N GLN A 21 -6.12 0.48 15.44
CA GLN A 21 -6.15 -0.37 16.63
C GLN A 21 -4.92 -1.26 16.79
N ALA A 22 -3.78 -0.85 16.22
CA ALA A 22 -2.52 -1.58 16.35
C ALA A 22 -2.06 -1.74 17.82
N HIS A 23 -2.54 -0.86 18.69
CA HIS A 23 -2.38 -0.94 20.14
C HIS A 23 -3.78 -0.99 20.76
N THR A 24 -4.06 -2.01 21.55
CA THR A 24 -5.36 -2.18 22.20
C THR A 24 -5.57 -1.10 23.26
N ASN A 25 -6.67 -0.36 23.14
CA ASN A 25 -7.16 0.61 24.12
C ASN A 25 -8.67 0.40 24.41
N GLU A 26 -9.24 1.22 25.30
CA GLU A 26 -10.66 1.16 25.68
C GLU A 26 -11.65 1.29 24.51
N LEU A 27 -11.23 1.89 23.39
CA LEU A 27 -12.06 2.15 22.21
C LEU A 27 -11.90 1.08 21.11
N THR A 28 -11.05 0.07 21.31
CA THR A 28 -10.73 -0.97 20.31
C THR A 28 -11.97 -1.68 19.76
N HIS A 29 -12.97 -1.95 20.58
CA HIS A 29 -14.17 -2.65 20.13
C HIS A 29 -15.34 -1.73 19.78
N GLN A 30 -15.13 -0.40 19.83
CA GLN A 30 -16.20 0.56 19.61
C GLN A 30 -16.42 0.91 18.13
N TYR A 31 -15.47 0.56 17.25
CA TYR A 31 -15.57 0.85 15.82
C TYR A 31 -15.81 -0.44 15.02
N PRO A 32 -16.78 -0.43 14.08
CA PRO A 32 -17.14 -1.63 13.31
C PRO A 32 -16.07 -2.07 12.30
N GLN A 33 -15.15 -1.17 11.93
CA GLN A 33 -14.09 -1.43 10.97
C GLN A 33 -12.83 -0.68 11.37
N THR A 34 -11.65 -1.28 11.17
CA THR A 34 -10.36 -0.63 11.40
C THR A 34 -9.83 0.04 10.15
N MET A 35 -9.10 1.15 10.33
CA MET A 35 -8.43 1.83 9.23
C MET A 35 -7.10 1.11 8.92
N ASN A 36 -7.13 0.11 8.04
CA ASN A 36 -5.93 -0.63 7.66
C ASN A 36 -5.26 -0.04 6.39
N TRP A 37 -4.18 0.73 6.59
CA TRP A 37 -3.34 1.26 5.51
C TRP A 37 -2.05 0.48 5.28
N LYS A 38 -1.86 -0.67 5.94
CA LYS A 38 -0.73 -1.58 5.71
C LYS A 38 -0.91 -2.42 4.43
N GLN A 39 -1.58 -1.88 3.43
CA GLN A 39 -1.88 -2.58 2.18
C GLN A 39 -0.66 -2.50 1.26
N ALA A 40 -0.31 -3.62 0.63
CA ALA A 40 0.93 -3.73 -0.16
C ALA A 40 1.03 -2.69 -1.29
N PHE A 41 -0.08 -2.23 -1.87
CA PHE A 41 -0.04 -1.23 -2.96
C PHE A 41 0.14 0.20 -2.46
N LEU A 42 -0.12 0.49 -1.17
CA LEU A 42 0.11 1.80 -0.55
C LEU A 42 1.56 1.98 -0.07
N ASP A 43 2.38 0.93 -0.14
CA ASP A 43 3.78 0.97 0.23
C ASP A 43 4.56 1.96 -0.66
N ALA A 44 5.17 2.94 -0.01
CA ALA A 44 5.92 4.03 -0.62
C ALA A 44 7.42 3.97 -0.28
N SER A 45 7.92 2.83 0.19
CA SER A 45 9.34 2.66 0.54
C SER A 45 10.28 3.02 -0.62
N ASP A 46 11.38 3.72 -0.29
CA ASP A 46 12.40 4.14 -1.27
C ASP A 46 13.14 2.97 -1.93
N THR A 47 12.98 1.76 -1.39
CA THR A 47 13.53 0.52 -1.95
C THR A 47 12.69 -0.02 -3.13
N LEU A 48 11.48 0.50 -3.32
CA LEU A 48 10.61 0.17 -4.45
C LEU A 48 10.87 1.11 -5.64
N PRO A 49 11.11 0.58 -6.85
CA PRO A 49 11.18 1.39 -8.05
C PRO A 49 9.84 2.07 -8.32
N GLU A 50 9.90 3.20 -9.02
CA GLU A 50 8.75 4.08 -9.31
C GLU A 50 7.57 3.34 -9.96
N ASN A 51 7.82 2.34 -10.80
CA ASN A 51 6.77 1.55 -11.44
C ASN A 51 6.04 0.59 -10.47
N CYS A 52 6.58 0.35 -9.28
CA CYS A 52 6.03 -0.54 -8.26
C CYS A 52 5.36 0.22 -7.11
N LYS A 53 5.24 1.55 -7.19
CA LYS A 53 4.60 2.39 -6.19
C LYS A 53 3.62 3.37 -6.82
N LEU A 54 2.67 3.83 -6.03
CA LEU A 54 1.75 4.90 -6.43
C LEU A 54 2.50 6.24 -6.43
N ALA A 55 2.13 7.11 -7.37
CA ALA A 55 2.56 8.50 -7.30
C ALA A 55 1.96 9.17 -6.05
N GLU A 56 2.64 10.18 -5.50
CA GLU A 56 2.22 10.85 -4.26
C GLU A 56 0.78 11.37 -4.31
N LEU A 57 0.41 12.05 -5.40
CA LEU A 57 -0.95 12.54 -5.59
C LEU A 57 -2.00 11.43 -5.73
N GLU A 58 -1.66 10.31 -6.37
CA GLU A 58 -2.56 9.14 -6.49
C GLU A 58 -2.78 8.52 -5.11
N ARG A 59 -1.70 8.34 -4.35
CA ARG A 59 -1.71 7.78 -3.00
C ARG A 59 -2.52 8.65 -2.05
N LEU A 60 -2.35 9.97 -2.09
CA LEU A 60 -3.13 10.92 -1.30
C LEU A 60 -4.62 10.80 -1.61
N LYS A 61 -5.03 10.80 -2.89
CA LYS A 61 -6.43 10.66 -3.30
C LYS A 61 -7.05 9.35 -2.79
N ILE A 62 -6.32 8.25 -2.89
CA ILE A 62 -6.78 6.95 -2.40
C ILE A 62 -6.94 6.97 -0.88
N LYS A 63 -5.96 7.50 -0.14
CA LYS A 63 -6.03 7.63 1.32
C LYS A 63 -7.20 8.51 1.76
N MET A 64 -7.44 9.63 1.09
CA MET A 64 -8.60 10.50 1.34
C MET A 64 -9.92 9.76 1.10
N ARG A 65 -10.04 8.99 0.02
CA ARG A 65 -11.23 8.17 -0.27
C ARG A 65 -11.42 7.09 0.80
N MET A 66 -10.37 6.36 1.16
CA MET A 66 -10.43 5.35 2.21
C MET A 66 -10.88 5.95 3.54
N PHE A 67 -10.37 7.14 3.87
CA PHE A 67 -10.79 7.87 5.05
C PHE A 67 -12.25 8.30 4.99
N ALA A 68 -12.69 8.88 3.86
CA ALA A 68 -14.09 9.27 3.63
C ALA A 68 -15.04 8.06 3.80
N ARG A 69 -14.64 6.88 3.29
CA ARG A 69 -15.40 5.64 3.44
C ARG A 69 -15.47 5.19 4.91
N PHE A 70 -14.36 5.29 5.65
CA PHE A 70 -14.31 4.94 7.06
C PHE A 70 -15.24 5.80 7.93
N ILE A 71 -15.32 7.11 7.67
CA ILE A 71 -16.22 8.02 8.40
C ILE A 71 -17.68 7.96 7.90
N GLY A 72 -18.00 7.08 6.94
CA GLY A 72 -19.36 6.88 6.44
C GLY A 72 -19.85 7.94 5.44
N MET A 73 -18.95 8.66 4.76
CA MET A 73 -19.36 9.57 3.69
C MET A 73 -19.92 8.80 2.49
N ARG A 74 -21.06 9.25 1.96
CA ARG A 74 -21.62 8.72 0.70
C ARG A 74 -20.74 9.09 -0.49
N GLY A 75 -20.64 8.18 -1.45
CA GLY A 75 -19.85 8.38 -2.68
C GLY A 75 -18.35 8.16 -2.53
N ALA A 76 -17.90 7.53 -1.42
CA ALA A 76 -16.51 7.14 -1.20
C ALA A 76 -16.19 5.70 -1.70
N ASP A 77 -17.00 5.20 -2.63
CA ASP A 77 -16.81 3.89 -3.25
C ASP A 77 -15.52 3.85 -4.07
N THR A 78 -14.90 2.67 -4.15
CA THR A 78 -13.64 2.49 -4.87
C THR A 78 -13.87 2.63 -6.38
N PRO A 79 -13.32 3.65 -7.05
CA PRO A 79 -13.51 3.84 -8.47
C PRO A 79 -12.73 2.82 -9.29
N ARG A 80 -13.16 2.57 -10.54
CA ARG A 80 -12.54 1.56 -11.42
C ARG A 80 -11.06 1.80 -11.69
N TRP A 81 -10.65 3.05 -11.89
CA TRP A 81 -9.24 3.39 -12.14
C TRP A 81 -8.33 2.99 -10.97
N GLU A 82 -8.82 3.05 -9.72
CA GLU A 82 -8.04 2.67 -8.55
C GLU A 82 -7.78 1.17 -8.56
N TYR A 83 -8.80 0.36 -8.91
CA TYR A 83 -8.64 -1.08 -9.09
C TYR A 83 -7.64 -1.41 -10.21
N ASP A 84 -7.77 -0.77 -11.36
CA ASP A 84 -6.87 -1.00 -12.49
C ASP A 84 -5.42 -0.66 -12.10
N ARG A 85 -5.22 0.44 -11.35
CA ARG A 85 -3.90 0.86 -10.85
C ARG A 85 -3.34 -0.10 -9.80
N GLN A 86 -4.17 -0.61 -8.89
CA GLN A 86 -3.77 -1.62 -7.91
C GLN A 86 -3.30 -2.90 -8.61
N ILE A 87 -4.02 -3.35 -9.64
CA ILE A 87 -3.66 -4.53 -10.43
C ILE A 87 -2.35 -4.30 -11.16
N GLU A 88 -2.14 -3.12 -11.76
CA GLU A 88 -0.91 -2.77 -12.45
C GLU A 88 0.32 -2.82 -11.53
N ILE A 89 0.23 -2.18 -10.36
CA ILE A 89 1.31 -2.17 -9.37
C ILE A 89 1.60 -3.59 -8.88
N LEU A 90 0.56 -4.38 -8.61
CA LEU A 90 0.72 -5.75 -8.16
C LEU A 90 1.40 -6.64 -9.22
N ARG A 91 1.04 -6.47 -10.50
CA ARG A 91 1.72 -7.13 -11.62
C ARG A 91 3.20 -6.76 -11.69
N ASN A 92 3.54 -5.47 -11.55
CA ASN A 92 4.92 -5.01 -11.58
C ASN A 92 5.73 -5.57 -10.41
N LYS A 93 5.14 -5.67 -9.21
CA LYS A 93 5.77 -6.30 -8.04
C LYS A 93 6.04 -7.78 -8.25
N ILE A 94 5.07 -8.53 -8.81
CA ILE A 94 5.24 -9.96 -9.13
C ILE A 94 6.36 -10.15 -10.16
N GLN A 95 6.34 -9.39 -11.25
CA GLN A 95 7.37 -9.47 -12.29
C GLN A 95 8.77 -9.21 -11.72
N ARG A 96 8.89 -8.23 -10.82
CA ARG A 96 10.14 -7.95 -10.12
C ARG A 96 10.59 -9.12 -9.24
N SER A 97 9.69 -9.71 -8.46
CA SER A 97 9.99 -10.88 -7.62
C SER A 97 10.57 -12.03 -8.44
N ILE A 98 9.93 -12.35 -9.57
CA ILE A 98 10.39 -13.41 -10.49
C ILE A 98 11.81 -13.12 -10.99
N LEU A 99 12.08 -11.88 -11.42
CA LEU A 99 13.41 -11.50 -11.91
C LEU A 99 14.49 -11.57 -10.81
N GLU A 100 14.14 -11.24 -9.57
CA GLU A 100 15.05 -11.33 -8.44
C GLU A 100 15.37 -12.79 -8.08
N GLU A 101 14.35 -13.66 -8.09
CA GLU A 101 14.49 -15.10 -7.87
C GLU A 101 15.35 -15.77 -8.96
N GLU A 102 15.09 -15.46 -10.23
CA GLU A 102 15.91 -15.97 -11.35
C GLU A 102 17.39 -15.56 -11.23
N ARG A 103 17.65 -14.31 -10.83
CA ARG A 103 19.02 -13.83 -10.60
C ARG A 103 19.68 -14.52 -9.41
N ALA A 104 18.94 -14.79 -8.34
CA ALA A 104 19.44 -15.50 -7.17
C ALA A 104 19.81 -16.95 -7.52
N LEU A 105 18.95 -17.65 -8.25
CA LEU A 105 19.19 -19.01 -8.74
C LEU A 105 20.45 -19.11 -9.61
N ARG A 106 20.65 -18.16 -10.54
CA ARG A 106 21.85 -18.11 -11.38
C ARG A 106 23.14 -17.93 -10.59
N LYS A 107 23.11 -17.21 -9.46
CA LYS A 107 24.29 -17.00 -8.60
C LYS A 107 24.66 -18.24 -7.78
N PHE A 108 23.72 -19.16 -7.55
CA PHE A 108 23.94 -20.36 -6.72
C PHE A 108 24.61 -21.51 -7.49
N TYR A 109 24.39 -21.61 -8.81
CA TYR A 109 24.93 -22.72 -9.61
C TYR A 109 26.39 -22.46 -10.07
N ARG A 110 27.37 -22.69 -9.18
CA ARG A 110 28.75 -22.98 -9.60
C ARG A 110 28.84 -24.48 -9.88
N GLY A 111 28.82 -24.86 -11.17
CA GLY A 111 28.99 -26.26 -11.57
C GLY A 111 30.25 -26.92 -10.98
N PRO A 112 30.36 -28.25 -11.06
CA PRO A 112 31.51 -28.97 -10.51
C PRO A 112 32.80 -28.44 -11.14
N ALA A 113 33.82 -28.20 -10.29
CA ALA A 113 35.13 -27.81 -10.76
C ALA A 113 35.72 -28.98 -11.56
N ASN A 114 35.70 -28.88 -12.89
CA ASN A 114 36.50 -29.74 -13.76
C ASN A 114 37.97 -29.55 -13.36
N ARG A 115 38.49 -30.48 -12.56
CA ARG A 115 39.93 -30.64 -12.37
C ARG A 115 40.42 -31.65 -13.41
N PRO A 116 41.48 -31.34 -14.16
CA PRO A 116 42.14 -32.29 -15.06
C PRO A 116 42.80 -33.43 -14.29
#